data_AF-A0AAU4AHR0-F1
#
_entry.id   AF-A0AAU4AHR0-F1
#
_cell.length_a   1.000
_cell.length_b   1.000
_cell.length_c   1.000
_cell.angle_alpha   90.00
_cell.angle_beta   90.00
_cell.angle_gamma   90.00
#
_symmetry.space_group_name_H-M   'P 1'
#
loop_
_entity.id
_entity.type
_entity.pdbx_description
1 polymer ?
#
loop_
_entity_poly.entity_id
_entity_poly.type
_entity_poly.pdbx_seq_one_letter_code
_entity_poly.pdbx_strand_id
1 'polypeptide(L)'
;MQIKRNAAALMAATALLTGFGAVAGATSAQAAGGSYSATTTNGCGSASGTYHWYATGSASGKTVYKTDWNFNVHDNCADGKAVSLYVKYNKWDGSKWVYHTSSYNKLESSGSSTNVADVRIFVCLVGDGNSCGEIH
;
A
#
# COMPACT_ATOMS: atom_id res chain seq x y z
N MET A 1 -46.23 -19.60 -38.04
CA MET A 1 -44.90 -19.86 -37.46
C MET A 1 -44.82 -19.11 -36.15
N GLN A 2 -44.89 -19.82 -35.02
CA GLN A 2 -44.84 -19.25 -33.67
C GLN A 2 -43.39 -19.09 -33.22
N ILE A 3 -43.07 -17.98 -32.55
CA ILE A 3 -42.18 -17.98 -31.38
C ILE A 3 -42.78 -17.05 -30.33
N LYS A 4 -43.55 -17.63 -29.39
CA LYS A 4 -43.73 -17.09 -28.05
C LYS A 4 -42.49 -17.45 -27.26
N ARG A 5 -41.85 -16.49 -26.59
CA ARG A 5 -40.94 -16.77 -25.47
C ARG A 5 -41.38 -15.99 -24.25
N ASN A 6 -41.58 -16.77 -23.20
CA ASN A 6 -42.15 -16.42 -21.92
C ASN A 6 -41.20 -15.56 -21.08
N ALA A 7 -41.84 -14.91 -20.12
CA ALA A 7 -41.32 -14.03 -19.08
C ALA A 7 -40.16 -14.59 -18.24
N ALA A 8 -39.36 -13.67 -17.70
CA ALA A 8 -38.86 -13.73 -16.33
C ALA A 8 -38.52 -12.31 -15.86
N ALA A 9 -39.41 -11.73 -15.06
CA ALA A 9 -39.09 -10.62 -14.18
C ALA A 9 -38.38 -11.19 -12.94
N LEU A 10 -37.28 -10.59 -12.48
CA LEU A 10 -36.94 -10.62 -11.05
C LEU A 10 -35.92 -9.54 -10.64
N MET A 11 -36.42 -8.65 -9.79
CA MET A 11 -35.77 -7.95 -8.67
C MET A 11 -34.71 -6.86 -8.91
N ALA A 12 -35.19 -5.64 -8.69
CA ALA A 12 -34.43 -4.54 -8.13
C ALA A 12 -33.75 -4.96 -6.81
N ALA A 13 -32.45 -4.72 -6.68
CA ALA A 13 -31.75 -4.72 -5.41
C ALA A 13 -31.45 -3.27 -5.02
N THR A 14 -32.40 -2.65 -4.32
CA THR A 14 -32.17 -1.44 -3.55
C THR A 14 -31.37 -1.83 -2.30
N ALA A 15 -30.06 -1.65 -2.33
CA ALA A 15 -29.25 -1.65 -1.12
C ALA A 15 -28.97 -0.19 -0.70
N LEU A 16 -29.95 0.38 0.01
CA LEU A 16 -29.74 1.56 0.87
C LEU A 16 -28.90 1.13 2.07
N LEU A 17 -27.59 1.38 2.02
CA LEU A 17 -26.75 1.42 3.21
C LEU A 17 -26.67 2.86 3.69
N THR A 18 -27.61 3.23 4.56
CA THR A 18 -27.51 4.41 5.42
C THR A 18 -26.45 4.15 6.49
N GLY A 19 -25.36 4.92 6.49
CA GLY A 19 -24.40 4.92 7.60
C GLY A 19 -23.06 5.59 7.29
N PHE A 20 -23.00 6.89 7.58
CA PHE A 20 -21.82 7.74 7.80
C PHE A 20 -20.89 8.07 6.62
N GLY A 21 -20.92 9.36 6.25
CA GLY A 21 -19.85 10.05 5.53
C GLY A 21 -19.93 9.91 4.01
N ALA A 22 -20.51 10.91 3.36
CA ALA A 22 -20.36 11.09 1.92
C ALA A 22 -18.87 11.17 1.56
N VAL A 23 -18.30 10.10 0.99
CA VAL A 23 -17.04 10.18 0.26
C VAL A 23 -17.40 10.80 -1.09
N ALA A 24 -17.42 12.14 -1.10
CA ALA A 24 -17.64 12.89 -2.33
C ALA A 24 -16.51 12.58 -3.32
N GLY A 25 -16.87 12.12 -4.52
CA GLY A 25 -15.99 12.02 -5.68
C GLY A 25 -15.34 10.65 -5.87
N ALA A 26 -16.04 9.76 -6.56
CA ALA A 26 -15.41 8.68 -7.31
C ALA A 26 -14.69 9.29 -8.53
N THR A 27 -13.53 9.90 -8.32
CA THR A 27 -12.54 9.91 -9.39
C THR A 27 -11.99 8.49 -9.46
N SER A 28 -11.98 7.89 -10.64
CA SER A 28 -11.20 6.68 -10.88
C SER A 28 -9.74 7.05 -10.61
N ALA A 29 -9.28 6.86 -9.37
CA ALA A 29 -7.94 7.22 -8.95
C ALA A 29 -6.97 6.37 -9.77
N GLN A 30 -6.38 6.99 -10.80
CA GLN A 30 -5.30 6.37 -11.54
C GLN A 30 -4.21 6.03 -10.53
N ALA A 31 -3.70 4.80 -10.61
CA ALA A 31 -2.56 4.40 -9.82
C ALA A 31 -1.43 5.40 -10.11
N ALA A 32 -0.94 6.08 -9.09
CA ALA A 32 0.36 6.71 -9.16
C ALA A 32 1.38 5.70 -8.61
N GLY A 33 2.58 5.67 -9.19
CA GLY A 33 3.53 4.60 -8.92
C GLY A 33 4.35 4.22 -10.13
N GLY A 34 5.12 3.16 -9.99
CA GLY A 34 6.11 2.73 -10.98
C GLY A 34 7.10 1.74 -10.40
N SER A 35 8.27 1.68 -11.05
CA SER A 35 9.40 0.88 -10.59
C SER A 35 10.32 1.69 -9.71
N TYR A 36 10.75 1.10 -8.60
CA TYR A 36 11.57 1.73 -7.58
C TYR A 36 12.71 0.81 -7.17
N SER A 37 13.78 1.39 -6.65
CA SER A 37 14.88 0.61 -6.10
C SER A 37 15.66 1.36 -5.02
N ALA A 38 16.33 0.63 -4.15
CA ALA A 38 17.32 1.18 -3.25
C ALA A 38 18.36 0.13 -2.87
N THR A 39 19.44 0.61 -2.28
CA THR A 39 20.44 -0.21 -1.60
C THR A 39 20.61 0.25 -0.16
N THR A 40 21.06 -0.63 0.71
CA THR A 40 21.51 -0.26 2.06
C THR A 40 22.70 0.71 1.97
N THR A 41 22.95 1.48 3.02
CA THR A 41 24.02 2.49 3.05
C THR A 41 25.42 1.92 2.83
N ASN A 42 25.63 0.65 3.19
CA ASN A 42 26.87 -0.09 2.95
C ASN A 42 26.87 -0.90 1.64
N GLY A 43 25.81 -0.84 0.83
CA GLY A 43 25.67 -1.57 -0.44
C GLY A 43 25.42 -3.08 -0.33
N CYS A 44 25.39 -3.64 0.89
CA CYS A 44 25.24 -5.07 1.11
C CYS A 44 23.82 -5.60 0.91
N GLY A 45 22.79 -4.76 0.96
CA GLY A 45 21.43 -5.14 0.63
C GLY A 45 20.87 -4.29 -0.50
N SER A 46 19.99 -4.88 -1.30
CA SER A 46 19.27 -4.16 -2.35
C SER A 46 17.82 -4.62 -2.45
N ALA A 47 16.96 -3.70 -2.89
CA ALA A 47 15.57 -4.01 -3.23
C ALA A 47 15.21 -3.31 -4.53
N SER A 48 14.48 -4.01 -5.40
CA SER A 48 13.96 -3.45 -6.66
C SER A 48 12.62 -4.07 -7.01
N GLY A 49 11.70 -3.27 -7.55
CA GLY A 49 10.34 -3.74 -7.78
C GLY A 49 9.37 -2.63 -8.11
N THR A 50 8.09 -2.87 -7.85
CA THR A 50 7.01 -1.91 -8.12
C THR A 50 6.32 -1.48 -6.85
N TYR A 51 5.93 -0.21 -6.82
CA TYR A 51 5.09 0.36 -5.76
C TYR A 51 4.04 1.28 -6.37
N HIS A 52 2.78 1.07 -5.98
CA HIS A 52 1.65 1.85 -6.43
C HIS A 52 0.84 2.39 -5.26
N TRP A 53 0.24 3.55 -5.46
CA TRP A 53 -0.69 4.18 -4.53
C TRP A 53 -1.89 4.76 -5.28
N TYR A 54 -3.04 4.64 -4.64
CA TYR A 54 -4.34 5.04 -5.18
C TYR A 54 -4.99 5.91 -4.11
N ALA A 55 -5.25 7.17 -4.44
CA ALA A 55 -6.00 8.04 -3.53
C ALA A 55 -7.42 7.48 -3.39
N THR A 56 -7.82 7.13 -2.17
CA THR A 56 -9.14 6.54 -1.88
C THR A 56 -10.08 7.52 -1.18
N GLY A 57 -9.57 8.67 -0.73
CA GLY A 57 -10.37 9.70 -0.06
C GLY A 57 -9.51 10.63 0.79
N SER A 58 -10.14 11.24 1.81
CA SER A 58 -9.48 12.11 2.77
C SER A 58 -10.02 11.84 4.18
N ALA A 59 -9.14 11.90 5.19
CA ALA A 59 -9.50 11.76 6.60
C ALA A 59 -8.78 12.84 7.42
N SER A 60 -9.56 13.66 8.13
CA SER A 60 -9.06 14.78 8.95
C SER A 60 -8.04 15.66 8.21
N GLY A 61 -8.34 16.02 6.96
CA GLY A 61 -7.51 16.93 6.15
C GLY A 61 -6.29 16.30 5.47
N LYS A 62 -6.06 14.99 5.61
CA LYS A 62 -5.02 14.24 4.89
C LYS A 62 -5.61 13.28 3.87
N THR A 63 -5.01 13.23 2.68
CA THR A 63 -5.35 12.23 1.67
C THR A 63 -5.05 10.83 2.19
N VAL A 64 -6.00 9.93 1.97
CA VAL A 64 -5.91 8.52 2.33
C VAL A 64 -5.62 7.71 1.08
N TYR A 65 -4.70 6.74 1.20
CA TYR A 65 -4.30 5.89 0.10
C TYR A 65 -4.57 4.41 0.40
N LYS A 66 -4.87 3.68 -0.68
CA LYS A 66 -4.55 2.26 -0.82
C LYS A 66 -3.19 2.16 -1.50
N THR A 67 -2.38 1.20 -1.11
CA THR A 67 -1.06 0.96 -1.70
C THR A 67 -0.85 -0.52 -1.98
N ASP A 68 -0.10 -0.85 -3.02
CA ASP A 68 0.42 -2.20 -3.27
C ASP A 68 1.90 -2.15 -3.62
N TRP A 69 2.62 -3.21 -3.28
CA TRP A 69 4.04 -3.34 -3.59
C TRP A 69 4.40 -4.77 -3.94
N ASN A 70 5.47 -4.88 -4.72
CA ASN A 70 6.14 -6.14 -5.01
C ASN A 70 7.61 -5.85 -5.29
N PHE A 71 8.48 -6.26 -4.37
CA PHE A 71 9.91 -6.01 -4.39
C PHE A 71 10.67 -7.33 -4.29
N ASN A 72 11.67 -7.47 -5.15
CA ASN A 72 12.72 -8.46 -4.99
C ASN A 72 13.79 -7.88 -4.07
N VAL A 73 14.10 -8.61 -3.00
CA VAL A 73 15.12 -8.23 -2.01
C VAL A 73 16.31 -9.15 -2.19
N HIS A 74 17.52 -8.58 -2.23
CA HIS A 74 18.75 -9.33 -2.41
C HIS A 74 19.80 -8.93 -1.38
N ASP A 75 20.47 -9.94 -0.84
CA ASP A 75 21.66 -9.81 -0.02
C ASP A 75 22.89 -10.01 -0.90
N ASN A 76 23.63 -8.93 -1.12
CA ASN A 76 24.80 -8.86 -1.98
C ASN A 76 26.08 -9.33 -1.28
N CYS A 77 26.07 -9.42 0.06
CA CYS A 77 27.26 -9.66 0.86
C CYS A 77 27.22 -11.05 1.52
N ALA A 78 28.35 -11.74 1.56
CA ALA A 78 28.50 -12.97 2.32
C ALA A 78 28.90 -12.67 3.79
N ASP A 79 28.16 -11.80 4.47
CA ASP A 79 28.44 -11.37 5.85
C ASP A 79 27.53 -12.03 6.90
N GLY A 80 26.58 -12.86 6.44
CA GLY A 80 25.62 -13.57 7.29
C GLY A 80 24.48 -12.69 7.83
N LYS A 81 24.34 -11.44 7.37
CA LYS A 81 23.26 -10.54 7.76
C LYS A 81 22.14 -10.54 6.73
N ALA A 82 20.98 -11.07 7.11
CA ALA A 82 19.81 -11.01 6.26
C ALA A 82 19.40 -9.55 5.91
N VAL A 83 18.84 -9.37 4.72
CA VAL A 83 18.26 -8.11 4.23
C VAL A 83 16.73 -8.23 4.20
N SER A 84 16.03 -7.16 4.59
CA SER A 84 14.56 -7.14 4.61
C SER A 84 14.01 -5.76 4.26
N LEU A 85 12.72 -5.73 3.90
CA LEU A 85 11.96 -4.49 3.75
C LEU A 85 11.37 -4.02 5.07
N TYR A 86 11.27 -2.71 5.19
CA TYR A 86 10.63 -2.03 6.31
C TYR A 86 9.81 -0.85 5.82
N VAL A 87 8.81 -0.44 6.60
CA VAL A 87 7.93 0.68 6.25
C VAL A 87 7.74 1.64 7.43
N LYS A 88 7.64 2.92 7.09
CA LYS A 88 7.13 3.99 7.96
C LYS A 88 5.91 4.61 7.30
N TYR A 89 4.85 4.82 8.04
CA TYR A 89 3.58 5.32 7.51
C TYR A 89 2.68 5.87 8.61
N ASN A 90 1.59 6.54 8.21
CA ASN A 90 0.48 6.89 9.08
C ASN A 90 -0.73 6.03 8.70
N LYS A 91 -1.48 5.52 9.68
CA LYS A 91 -2.69 4.71 9.45
C LYS A 91 -3.91 5.38 10.04
N TRP A 92 -4.98 5.46 9.27
CA TRP A 92 -6.29 5.88 9.77
C TRP A 92 -7.03 4.67 10.34
N ASP A 93 -7.43 4.75 11.61
CA ASP A 93 -8.16 3.67 12.30
C ASP A 93 -9.68 3.76 12.17
N GLY A 94 -10.19 4.80 11.49
CA GLY A 94 -11.61 5.15 11.42
C GLY A 94 -11.95 6.42 12.19
N SER A 95 -11.11 6.83 13.15
CA SER A 95 -11.36 7.96 14.06
C SER A 95 -10.17 8.91 14.21
N LYS A 96 -8.94 8.39 14.12
CA LYS A 96 -7.70 9.17 14.27
C LYS A 96 -6.56 8.58 13.44
N TRP A 97 -5.53 9.39 13.27
CA TRP A 97 -4.27 8.97 12.69
C TRP A 97 -3.39 8.29 13.75
N VAL A 98 -2.98 7.06 13.47
CA VAL A 98 -1.98 6.29 14.21
C VAL A 98 -0.65 6.42 13.47
N TYR A 99 0.35 6.96 14.15
CA TYR A 99 1.65 7.28 13.55
C TYR A 99 2.63 6.12 13.73
N HIS A 100 3.03 5.50 12.62
CA HIS A 100 4.04 4.45 12.56
C HIS A 100 5.33 4.98 11.91
N THR A 101 5.75 6.18 12.28
CA THR A 101 6.85 6.92 11.63
C THR A 101 8.17 6.88 12.40
N SER A 102 8.14 6.57 13.70
CA SER A 102 9.32 6.52 14.57
C SER A 102 10.08 5.20 14.49
N SER A 103 9.42 4.10 14.12
CA SER A 103 10.01 2.76 14.04
C SER A 103 9.94 2.18 12.62
N TYR A 104 10.88 1.30 12.31
CA TYR A 104 10.85 0.50 11.09
C TYR A 104 9.97 -0.72 11.32
N ASN A 105 8.82 -0.79 10.64
CA ASN A 105 7.92 -1.92 10.72
C ASN A 105 8.27 -2.89 9.60
N LYS A 106 8.58 -4.15 9.93
CA LYS A 106 8.96 -5.14 8.93
C LYS A 106 7.82 -5.32 7.92
N LEU A 107 8.19 -5.36 6.64
CA LEU A 107 7.28 -5.52 5.51
C LEU A 107 7.63 -6.82 4.78
N GLU A 108 6.63 -7.56 4.34
CA GLU A 108 6.83 -8.66 3.39
C GLU A 108 7.24 -8.12 2.02
N SER A 109 7.91 -8.96 1.21
CA SER A 109 8.40 -8.59 -0.14
C SER A 109 7.29 -8.12 -1.07
N SER A 110 6.08 -8.65 -0.91
CA SER A 110 4.89 -8.21 -1.64
C SER A 110 3.70 -8.07 -0.72
N GLY A 111 2.81 -7.12 -1.01
CA GLY A 111 1.62 -6.92 -0.20
C GLY A 111 0.83 -5.69 -0.60
N SER A 112 -0.15 -5.37 0.24
CA SER A 112 -0.95 -4.15 0.11
C SER A 112 -1.35 -3.60 1.46
N SER A 113 -1.67 -2.31 1.49
CA SER A 113 -2.18 -1.62 2.67
C SER A 113 -3.27 -0.66 2.28
N THR A 114 -4.18 -0.37 3.20
CA THR A 114 -5.28 0.58 3.00
C THR A 114 -5.34 1.54 4.18
N ASN A 115 -5.99 2.67 3.96
CA ASN A 115 -6.17 3.70 4.97
C ASN A 115 -4.83 4.26 5.46
N VAL A 116 -3.87 4.43 4.55
CA VAL A 116 -2.52 4.90 4.88
C VAL A 116 -2.19 6.24 4.26
N ALA A 117 -1.22 6.94 4.84
CA ALA A 117 -0.62 8.16 4.31
C ALA A 117 0.88 8.20 4.64
N ASP A 118 1.63 9.06 3.94
CA ASP A 118 3.06 9.31 4.19
C ASP A 118 3.90 8.03 4.21
N VAL A 119 3.57 7.07 3.33
CA VAL A 119 4.21 5.75 3.26
C VAL A 119 5.61 5.88 2.66
N ARG A 120 6.61 5.35 3.37
CA ARG A 120 7.99 5.24 2.92
C ARG A 120 8.48 3.83 3.16
N ILE A 121 9.01 3.19 2.13
CA ILE A 121 9.54 1.82 2.18
C ILE A 121 11.06 1.90 2.17
N PHE A 122 11.70 1.03 2.94
CA PHE A 122 13.15 0.98 3.12
C PHE A 122 13.64 -0.44 2.92
N VAL A 123 14.86 -0.59 2.43
CA VAL A 123 15.63 -1.83 2.50
C VAL A 123 16.70 -1.67 3.59
N CYS A 124 16.78 -2.62 4.51
CA CYS A 124 17.74 -2.58 5.62
C CYS A 124 18.32 -3.98 5.88
N LEU A 125 19.52 -4.02 6.46
CA LEU A 125 20.02 -5.20 7.15
C LEU A 125 19.17 -5.45 8.41
N VAL A 126 18.82 -6.71 8.65
CA VAL A 126 18.00 -7.11 9.79
C VAL A 126 18.75 -6.82 11.08
N GLY A 127 18.14 -6.03 11.96
CA GLY A 127 18.73 -5.62 13.23
C GLY A 127 19.62 -4.38 13.17
N ASP A 128 19.80 -3.76 12.00
CA ASP A 128 20.62 -2.56 11.84
C ASP A 128 19.86 -1.44 11.12
N GLY A 129 19.18 -0.59 11.89
CA GLY A 129 18.42 0.54 11.34
C GLY A 129 19.27 1.64 10.71
N ASN A 130 20.58 1.67 10.95
CA ASN A 130 21.50 2.64 10.34
C ASN A 130 21.91 2.22 8.92
N SER A 131 21.67 0.96 8.56
CA SER A 131 21.91 0.44 7.21
C SER A 131 20.83 0.84 6.20
N CYS A 132 19.70 1.38 6.65
CA CYS A 132 18.51 1.53 5.82
C CYS A 132 18.68 2.51 4.65
N GLY A 133 18.29 2.09 3.45
CA GLY A 133 18.09 2.95 2.28
C GLY A 133 16.61 3.08 1.93
N GLU A 134 16.13 4.30 1.70
CA GLU A 134 14.74 4.56 1.29
C GLU A 134 14.55 4.26 -0.21
N ILE A 135 13.49 3.52 -0.53
CA ILE A 135 13.11 3.16 -1.90
C ILE A 135 12.42 4.35 -2.58
N HIS A 136 13.00 4.83 -3.69
CA HIS A 136 12.52 5.96 -4.50
C HIS A 136 12.82 5.77 -5.99
#